data_AF-A0A382L192-F1
#
_entry.id   AF-A0A382L192-F1
#
_cell.length_a   1.000
_cell.length_b   1.000
_cell.length_c   1.000
_cell.angle_alpha   90.00
_cell.angle_beta   90.00
_cell.angle_gamma   90.00
#
_symmetry.space_group_name_H-M   'P 1'
#
loop_
_entity.id
_entity.type
_entity.pdbx_description
1 polymer ?
#
loop_
_entity_poly.entity_id
_entity_poly.type
_entity_poly.pdbx_seq_one_letter_code
_entity_poly.pdbx_strand_id
1 'polypeptide(L)'
;MNDRIENGSRKEINGKPRIYYDGYWIRYYAPPAETLSAKKELLDMLTRRTFHHTEPGINTPGANLDLARRSWEQQQDPARRRVNAAMLAGALFNRAADIFSNIVELEQNGIHIDPENQLMQECGACLKEALELGKQVRHPSGHEGVDELWGEPFKVFTHTLASYYESRYVKISQTMQAIDSTTDRMVNSFKRVSAFEGIDTMIRQYAAAAREECELMKSDPDFFRSWPEFVALGERISQFTPDFPGDHSPLARSELLRGLALIIDGKNLLSYMAGVRVPMPKSIEDYFRALDKFDMTCEEIGINSAHA
;
A
#
# COMPACT_ATOMS: atom_id res chain seq x y z
N MET A 1 -31.30 -6.29 -19.57
CA MET A 1 -30.94 -6.85 -18.25
C MET A 1 -29.45 -6.68 -18.12
N ASN A 2 -28.99 -5.80 -17.22
CA ASN A 2 -27.56 -5.72 -16.90
C ASN A 2 -27.29 -6.87 -15.95
N ASP A 3 -26.70 -7.96 -16.43
CA ASP A 3 -26.18 -9.01 -15.57
C ASP A 3 -25.09 -8.40 -14.70
N ARG A 4 -25.42 -8.17 -13.42
CA ARG A 4 -24.49 -7.64 -12.44
C ARG A 4 -23.53 -8.78 -12.07
N ILE A 5 -22.28 -8.67 -12.51
CA ILE A 5 -21.24 -9.65 -12.20
C ILE A 5 -21.07 -9.70 -10.68
N GLU A 6 -21.12 -10.90 -10.10
CA GLU A 6 -20.98 -11.10 -8.66
C GLU A 6 -19.51 -11.09 -8.24
N ASN A 7 -19.22 -10.54 -7.06
CA ASN A 7 -17.88 -10.63 -6.47
C ASN A 7 -17.47 -12.10 -6.30
N GLY A 8 -16.23 -12.42 -6.65
CA GLY A 8 -15.74 -13.80 -6.69
C GLY A 8 -15.92 -14.50 -8.03
N SER A 9 -16.67 -13.92 -8.98
CA SER A 9 -16.77 -14.45 -10.36
C SER A 9 -15.39 -14.57 -11.00
N ARG A 10 -15.14 -15.69 -11.70
CA ARG A 10 -13.85 -15.96 -12.34
C ARG A 10 -13.98 -16.01 -13.85
N LYS A 11 -12.97 -15.50 -14.55
CA LYS A 11 -12.90 -15.51 -16.01
C LYS A 11 -11.45 -15.50 -16.48
N GLU A 12 -11.19 -16.07 -17.65
CA GLU A 12 -9.91 -15.90 -18.33
C GLU A 12 -9.95 -14.63 -19.21
N ILE A 13 -8.96 -13.75 -19.04
CA ILE A 13 -8.82 -12.52 -19.83
C ILE A 13 -7.38 -12.47 -20.33
N ASN A 14 -7.19 -12.42 -21.65
CA ASN A 14 -5.88 -12.43 -22.30
C ASN A 14 -4.97 -13.59 -21.82
N GLY A 15 -5.53 -14.80 -21.69
CA GLY A 15 -4.81 -15.98 -21.23
C GLY A 15 -4.46 -16.00 -19.74
N LYS A 16 -4.98 -15.05 -18.94
CA LYS A 16 -4.69 -14.94 -17.50
C LYS A 16 -5.96 -15.16 -16.69
N PRO A 17 -5.93 -15.99 -15.64
CA PRO A 17 -7.08 -16.16 -14.75
C PRO A 17 -7.31 -14.87 -13.95
N ARG A 18 -8.56 -14.43 -13.91
CA ARG A 18 -8.99 -13.20 -13.24
C ARG A 18 -10.19 -13.49 -12.33
N ILE A 19 -10.31 -12.72 -11.26
CA ILE A 19 -11.41 -12.74 -10.31
C ILE A 19 -12.00 -11.34 -10.18
N TYR A 20 -13.32 -11.23 -10.17
CA TYR A 20 -14.03 -9.97 -10.14
C TYR A 20 -14.32 -9.51 -8.70
N TYR A 21 -13.94 -8.28 -8.37
CA TYR A 21 -14.34 -7.59 -7.14
C TYR A 21 -14.57 -6.10 -7.41
N ASP A 22 -15.76 -5.60 -7.01
CA ASP A 22 -16.10 -4.17 -6.95
C ASP A 22 -15.79 -3.37 -8.22
N GLY A 23 -15.99 -3.98 -9.40
CA GLY A 23 -15.75 -3.34 -10.71
C GLY A 23 -14.43 -3.74 -11.38
N TYR A 24 -13.57 -4.49 -10.69
CA TYR A 24 -12.22 -4.80 -11.15
C TYR A 24 -12.05 -6.29 -11.43
N TRP A 25 -11.43 -6.60 -12.58
CA TRP A 25 -10.92 -7.94 -12.88
C TRP A 25 -9.48 -8.07 -12.43
N ILE A 26 -9.29 -8.63 -11.24
CA ILE A 26 -8.00 -8.77 -10.56
C ILE A 26 -7.36 -10.09 -10.94
N ARG A 27 -6.04 -10.15 -11.07
CA ARG A 27 -5.31 -11.40 -11.32
C ARG A 27 -5.57 -12.41 -10.21
N TYR A 28 -6.06 -13.60 -10.60
CA TYR A 28 -6.41 -14.65 -9.67
C TYR A 28 -5.20 -15.54 -9.37
N TYR A 29 -4.88 -15.64 -8.09
CA TYR A 29 -3.93 -16.58 -7.51
C TYR A 29 -4.69 -17.58 -6.64
N ALA A 30 -4.55 -18.87 -6.94
CA ALA A 30 -5.19 -19.90 -6.13
C ALA A 30 -4.63 -19.86 -4.70
N PRO A 31 -5.48 -19.92 -3.65
CA PRO A 31 -4.99 -20.10 -2.29
C PRO A 31 -4.16 -21.40 -2.20
N PRO A 32 -3.05 -21.40 -1.45
CA PRO A 32 -2.28 -22.61 -1.22
C PRO A 32 -3.08 -23.61 -0.35
N ALA A 33 -2.57 -24.85 -0.25
CA ALA A 33 -3.19 -25.88 0.58
C ALA A 33 -3.25 -25.46 2.06
N GLU A 34 -4.34 -25.77 2.74
CA GLU A 34 -4.56 -25.44 4.15
C GLU A 34 -3.66 -26.29 5.06
N THR A 35 -2.42 -25.85 5.25
CA THR A 35 -1.37 -26.52 6.03
C THR A 35 -0.59 -25.50 6.85
N LEU A 36 0.01 -25.92 7.97
CA LEU A 36 0.86 -25.03 8.76
C LEU A 36 2.08 -24.54 7.96
N SER A 37 2.66 -25.39 7.10
CA SER A 37 3.77 -24.99 6.23
C SER A 37 3.38 -23.86 5.27
N ALA A 38 2.23 -23.96 4.60
CA ALA A 38 1.75 -22.91 3.72
C ALA A 38 1.40 -21.61 4.48
N LYS A 39 0.82 -21.73 5.68
CA LYS A 39 0.60 -20.57 6.57
C LYS A 39 1.91 -19.91 6.96
N LYS A 40 2.95 -20.68 7.30
CA LYS A 40 4.28 -20.17 7.64
C LYS A 40 4.88 -19.40 6.48
N GLU A 41 4.89 -19.98 5.29
CA GLU A 41 5.42 -19.32 4.09
C GLU A 41 4.71 -17.98 3.82
N LEU A 42 3.39 -17.96 3.96
CA LEU A 42 2.60 -16.75 3.81
C LEU A 42 2.92 -15.71 4.90
N LEU A 43 2.99 -16.12 6.17
CA LEU A 43 3.40 -15.24 7.27
C LEU A 43 4.78 -14.65 7.02
N ASP A 44 5.76 -15.46 6.62
CA ASP A 44 7.13 -15.00 6.31
C ASP A 44 7.13 -13.95 5.18
N MET A 45 6.32 -14.15 4.14
CA MET A 45 6.15 -13.16 3.06
C MET A 45 5.51 -11.87 3.57
N LEU A 46 4.49 -11.97 4.40
CA LEU A 46 3.77 -10.81 4.95
C LEU A 46 4.63 -10.02 5.94
N THR A 47 5.44 -10.69 6.76
CA THR A 47 6.41 -10.06 7.65
C THR A 47 7.42 -9.25 6.85
N ARG A 48 7.99 -9.84 5.79
CA ARG A 48 8.91 -9.11 4.88
C ARG A 48 8.23 -7.92 4.21
N ARG A 49 7.01 -8.08 3.71
CA ARG A 49 6.22 -7.01 3.09
C ARG A 49 5.95 -5.88 4.09
N THR A 50 5.52 -6.21 5.30
CA THR A 50 5.22 -5.24 6.36
C THR A 50 6.44 -4.36 6.61
N PHE A 51 7.59 -4.94 6.95
CA PHE A 51 8.79 -4.16 7.24
C PHE A 51 9.35 -3.39 6.05
N HIS A 52 9.13 -3.87 4.82
CA HIS A 52 9.54 -3.14 3.62
C HIS A 52 8.73 -1.85 3.39
N HIS A 53 7.49 -1.82 3.86
CA HIS A 53 6.54 -0.74 3.63
C HIS A 53 6.25 0.11 4.88
N THR A 54 7.10 0.01 5.89
CA THR A 54 7.01 0.76 7.15
C THR A 54 8.28 1.56 7.42
N GLU A 55 8.21 2.53 8.32
CA GLU A 55 9.36 3.31 8.79
C GLU A 55 10.64 2.46 9.01
N PRO A 56 11.80 2.88 8.49
CA PRO A 56 13.03 2.13 8.65
C PRO A 56 13.44 2.05 10.13
N GLY A 57 14.07 0.92 10.50
CA GLY A 57 14.58 0.71 11.86
C GLY A 57 13.58 0.10 12.85
N ILE A 58 12.31 -0.09 12.48
CA ILE A 58 11.32 -0.72 13.38
C ILE A 58 11.34 -2.26 13.34
N ASN A 59 12.04 -2.86 12.37
CA ASN A 59 12.24 -4.31 12.27
C ASN A 59 13.17 -4.82 13.37
N THR A 60 12.65 -4.84 14.60
CA THR A 60 13.38 -5.20 15.82
C THR A 60 13.35 -6.71 16.00
N PRO A 61 14.50 -7.39 16.23
CA PRO A 61 14.52 -8.82 16.45
C PRO A 61 13.63 -9.28 17.62
N GLY A 62 12.98 -10.44 17.48
CA GLY A 62 12.11 -11.00 18.53
C GLY A 62 12.84 -11.30 19.84
N ALA A 63 14.15 -11.58 19.79
CA ALA A 63 14.99 -11.75 20.98
C ALA A 63 15.10 -10.47 21.85
N ASN A 64 14.88 -9.29 21.25
CA ASN A 64 14.98 -8.00 21.94
C ASN A 64 13.64 -7.49 22.50
N LEU A 65 12.60 -8.33 22.55
CA LEU A 65 11.26 -7.96 23.00
C LEU A 65 11.26 -7.21 24.34
N ASP A 66 11.94 -7.74 25.36
CA ASP A 66 11.96 -7.13 26.70
C ASP A 66 12.72 -5.80 26.76
N LEU A 67 13.72 -5.63 25.88
CA LEU A 67 14.42 -4.36 25.74
C LEU A 67 13.49 -3.32 25.08
N ALA A 68 12.84 -3.69 23.97
CA ALA A 68 11.90 -2.82 23.28
C ALA A 68 10.73 -2.41 24.20
N ARG A 69 10.21 -3.35 24.99
CA ARG A 69 9.12 -3.10 25.94
C ARG A 69 9.53 -2.10 27.02
N ARG A 70 10.66 -2.33 27.69
CA ARG A 70 11.19 -1.39 28.70
C ARG A 70 11.44 -0.01 28.11
N SER A 71 12.00 0.08 26.90
CA SER A 71 12.22 1.35 26.22
C SER A 71 10.91 2.09 25.91
N TRP A 72 9.85 1.38 25.55
CA TRP A 72 8.53 1.98 25.31
C TRP A 72 7.87 2.46 26.62
N GLU A 73 7.87 1.64 27.67
CA GLU A 73 7.22 1.95 28.95
C GLU A 73 7.86 3.15 29.66
N GLN A 74 9.20 3.22 29.66
CA GLN A 74 9.96 4.28 30.31
C GLN A 74 9.99 5.61 29.54
N GLN A 75 9.60 5.59 28.26
CA GLN A 75 9.65 6.79 27.42
C GLN A 75 8.53 7.77 27.80
N GLN A 76 8.93 9.00 28.12
CA GLN A 76 8.02 10.08 28.51
C GLN A 76 7.74 11.06 27.37
N ASP A 77 8.68 11.21 26.43
CA ASP A 77 8.47 12.04 25.25
C ASP A 77 7.46 11.35 24.31
N PRO A 78 6.29 11.96 24.01
CA PRO A 78 5.25 11.31 23.22
C PRO A 78 5.70 10.92 21.81
N ALA A 79 6.53 11.74 21.16
CA ALA A 79 7.00 11.48 19.80
C ALA A 79 7.95 10.27 19.75
N ARG A 80 8.87 10.17 20.70
CA ARG A 80 9.76 9.02 20.88
C ARG A 80 8.99 7.79 21.35
N ARG A 81 7.98 7.96 22.21
CA ARG A 81 7.15 6.84 22.71
C ARG A 81 6.40 6.16 21.57
N ARG A 82 5.90 6.92 20.59
CA ARG A 82 5.31 6.38 19.35
C ARG A 82 6.32 5.53 18.57
N VAL A 83 7.55 6.01 18.38
CA VAL A 83 8.61 5.24 17.69
C VAL A 83 8.93 3.96 18.46
N ASN A 84 9.06 4.04 19.79
CA ASN A 84 9.31 2.87 20.62
C ASN A 84 8.14 1.87 20.56
N ALA A 85 6.90 2.33 20.44
CA ALA A 85 5.74 1.47 20.21
C ALA A 85 5.84 0.73 18.87
N ALA A 86 6.26 1.42 17.80
CA ALA A 86 6.50 0.81 16.49
C ALA A 86 7.62 -0.24 16.53
N MET A 87 8.72 0.04 17.25
CA MET A 87 9.80 -0.93 17.46
C MET A 87 9.33 -2.15 18.28
N LEU A 88 8.53 -1.93 19.32
CA LEU A 88 7.94 -3.00 20.12
C LEU A 88 6.98 -3.86 19.29
N ALA A 89 6.15 -3.24 18.44
CA ALA A 89 5.32 -3.97 17.48
C ALA A 89 6.18 -4.88 16.59
N GLY A 90 7.29 -4.37 16.06
CA GLY A 90 8.24 -5.16 15.27
C GLY A 90 8.85 -6.33 16.05
N ALA A 91 9.23 -6.11 17.31
CA ALA A 91 9.77 -7.17 18.17
C ALA A 91 8.73 -8.27 18.47
N LEU A 92 7.49 -7.88 18.78
CA LEU A 92 6.37 -8.81 18.98
C LEU A 92 6.09 -9.62 17.72
N PHE A 93 6.10 -8.96 16.57
CA PHE A 93 5.79 -9.62 15.31
C PHE A 93 6.89 -10.61 14.90
N ASN A 94 8.16 -10.23 15.04
CA ASN A 94 9.27 -11.17 14.83
C ASN A 94 9.25 -12.32 15.85
N ARG A 95 8.93 -12.05 17.12
CA ARG A 95 8.75 -13.12 18.13
C ARG A 95 7.65 -14.10 17.72
N ALA A 96 6.52 -13.60 17.22
CA ALA A 96 5.44 -14.46 16.73
C ALA A 96 5.88 -15.33 15.55
N ALA A 97 6.62 -14.75 14.60
CA ALA A 97 7.17 -15.47 13.44
C ALA A 97 8.17 -16.56 13.87
N ASP A 98 9.03 -16.29 14.85
CA ASP A 98 9.97 -17.25 15.43
C ASP A 98 9.22 -18.42 16.09
N ILE A 99 8.20 -18.13 16.91
CA ILE A 99 7.37 -19.15 17.57
C ILE A 99 6.64 -19.99 16.53
N PHE A 100 6.01 -19.36 15.54
CA PHE A 100 5.26 -20.08 14.51
C PHE A 100 6.16 -20.98 13.67
N SER A 101 7.39 -20.54 13.37
CA SER A 101 8.39 -21.34 12.68
C SER A 101 8.71 -22.61 13.47
N ASN A 102 8.94 -22.49 14.78
CA ASN A 102 9.20 -23.64 15.64
C ASN A 102 8.00 -24.61 15.72
N ILE A 103 6.77 -24.09 15.76
CA ILE A 103 5.55 -24.92 15.74
C ILE A 103 5.49 -25.78 14.48
N VAL A 104 5.76 -25.18 13.32
CA VAL A 104 5.77 -25.89 12.03
C VAL A 104 6.88 -26.94 11.99
N GLU A 105 8.06 -26.63 12.51
CA GLU A 105 9.17 -27.59 12.60
C GLU A 105 8.82 -28.79 13.50
N LEU A 106 8.14 -28.57 14.63
CA LEU A 106 7.66 -29.64 15.49
C LEU A 106 6.66 -30.56 14.75
N GLU A 107 5.68 -29.99 14.05
CA GLU A 107 4.73 -30.78 13.25
C GLU A 107 5.41 -31.57 12.13
N GLN A 108 6.38 -30.97 11.43
CA GLN A 108 7.16 -31.66 10.39
C GLN A 108 7.96 -32.85 10.94
N ASN A 109 8.38 -32.78 12.20
CA ASN A 109 9.03 -33.88 12.91
C ASN A 109 8.04 -34.90 13.51
N GLY A 110 6.74 -34.78 13.20
CA GLY A 110 5.69 -35.71 13.65
C GLY A 110 5.13 -35.41 15.04
N ILE A 111 5.47 -34.26 15.63
CA ILE A 111 4.92 -33.82 16.92
C ILE A 111 3.65 -33.02 16.64
N HIS A 112 2.49 -33.58 16.97
CA HIS A 112 1.22 -32.89 16.79
C HIS A 112 1.10 -31.71 17.77
N ILE A 113 0.79 -30.51 17.25
CA ILE A 113 0.57 -29.30 18.04
C ILE A 113 -0.93 -28.97 18.05
N ASP A 114 -1.54 -29.10 19.23
CA ASP A 114 -2.94 -28.71 19.44
C ASP A 114 -3.11 -27.18 19.26
N PRO A 115 -4.23 -26.69 18.68
CA PRO A 115 -4.51 -25.25 18.63
C PRO A 115 -4.48 -24.53 19.99
N GLU A 116 -4.79 -25.23 21.08
CA GLU A 116 -4.73 -24.74 22.46
C GLU A 116 -3.33 -24.89 23.09
N ASN A 117 -2.33 -25.31 22.32
CA ASN A 117 -0.95 -25.39 22.78
C ASN A 117 -0.45 -24.01 23.21
N GLN A 118 0.32 -23.97 24.30
CA GLN A 118 0.87 -22.75 24.86
C GLN A 118 1.70 -21.94 23.84
N LEU A 119 2.40 -22.60 22.91
CA LEU A 119 3.13 -21.92 21.83
C LEU A 119 2.18 -21.23 20.84
N MET A 120 1.05 -21.86 20.49
CA MET A 120 0.03 -21.24 19.64
C MET A 120 -0.61 -20.03 20.35
N GLN A 121 -0.91 -20.16 21.65
CA GLN A 121 -1.46 -19.06 22.45
C GLN A 121 -0.49 -17.88 22.55
N GLU A 122 0.80 -18.13 22.81
CA GLU A 122 1.83 -17.10 22.88
C GLU A 122 2.05 -16.41 21.51
N CYS A 123 2.07 -17.19 20.43
CA CYS A 123 2.16 -16.64 19.06
C CYS A 123 0.97 -15.70 18.77
N GLY A 124 -0.25 -16.14 19.10
CA GLY A 124 -1.47 -15.34 18.94
C GLY A 124 -1.46 -14.08 19.80
N ALA A 125 -0.98 -14.16 21.04
CA ALA A 125 -0.83 -13.01 21.93
C ALA A 125 0.15 -11.96 21.37
N CYS A 126 1.31 -12.42 20.88
CA CYS A 126 2.29 -11.56 20.22
C CYS A 126 1.70 -10.84 19.00
N LEU A 127 1.02 -11.55 18.10
CA LEU A 127 0.39 -10.95 16.91
C LEU A 127 -0.72 -9.96 17.28
N LYS A 128 -1.52 -10.27 18.29
CA LYS A 128 -2.61 -9.40 18.76
C LYS A 128 -2.07 -8.09 19.34
N GLU A 129 -1.01 -8.15 20.14
CA GLU A 129 -0.38 -6.94 20.69
C GLU A 129 0.36 -6.16 19.60
N ALA A 130 1.04 -6.85 18.67
CA ALA A 130 1.68 -6.23 17.51
C ALA A 130 0.67 -5.47 16.64
N LEU A 131 -0.55 -6.01 16.45
CA LEU A 131 -1.63 -5.33 15.74
C LEU A 131 -2.05 -4.02 16.43
N GLU A 132 -2.17 -4.02 17.76
CA GLU A 132 -2.57 -2.81 18.49
C GLU A 132 -1.49 -1.73 18.43
N LEU A 133 -0.24 -2.09 18.69
CA LEU A 133 0.90 -1.17 18.62
C LEU A 133 1.23 -0.76 17.19
N GLY A 134 0.93 -1.61 16.21
CA GLY A 134 1.11 -1.38 14.77
C GLY A 134 0.37 -0.14 14.26
N LYS A 135 -0.69 0.30 14.95
CA LYS A 135 -1.38 1.59 14.69
C LYS A 135 -0.46 2.81 14.80
N GLN A 136 0.65 2.69 15.51
CA GLN A 136 1.65 3.76 15.68
C GLN A 136 2.66 3.82 14.52
N VAL A 137 2.68 2.81 13.65
CA VAL A 137 3.63 2.63 12.57
C VAL A 137 3.19 3.41 11.34
N ARG A 138 4.11 4.16 10.74
CA ARG A 138 3.85 4.93 9.52
C ARG A 138 4.47 4.28 8.30
N HIS A 139 3.94 4.66 7.14
CA HIS A 139 4.61 4.48 5.86
C HIS A 139 5.98 5.18 5.86
N PRO A 140 7.00 4.73 5.10
CA PRO A 140 8.31 5.39 5.00
C PRO A 140 8.27 6.87 4.63
N SER A 141 7.22 7.32 3.92
CA SER A 141 7.01 8.74 3.63
C SER A 141 6.66 9.57 4.88
N GLY A 142 6.21 8.93 5.97
CA GLY A 142 5.78 9.58 7.21
C GLY A 142 4.38 10.19 7.18
N HIS A 143 3.69 10.15 6.03
CA HIS A 143 2.40 10.84 5.82
C HIS A 143 1.22 10.14 6.50
N GLU A 144 1.19 8.81 6.50
CA GLU A 144 0.04 8.03 6.95
C GLU A 144 0.45 6.75 7.67
N GLY A 145 -0.44 6.27 8.55
CA GLY A 145 -0.32 4.98 9.20
C GLY A 145 -0.57 3.84 8.21
N VAL A 146 0.08 2.70 8.42
CA VAL A 146 -0.12 1.49 7.59
C VAL A 146 -0.57 0.32 8.46
N ASP A 147 -1.47 0.60 9.40
CA ASP A 147 -2.00 -0.34 10.39
C ASP A 147 -2.63 -1.58 9.75
N GLU A 148 -3.19 -1.44 8.54
CA GLU A 148 -3.73 -2.55 7.79
C GLU A 148 -2.70 -3.66 7.51
N LEU A 149 -1.44 -3.31 7.26
CA LEU A 149 -0.36 -4.30 7.06
C LEU A 149 -0.11 -5.16 8.30
N TRP A 150 -0.40 -4.62 9.49
CA TRP A 150 -0.23 -5.32 10.76
C TRP A 150 -1.38 -6.29 11.06
N GLY A 151 -2.52 -6.12 10.39
CA GLY A 151 -3.69 -7.00 10.52
C GLY A 151 -3.62 -8.25 9.64
N GLU A 152 -2.96 -8.19 8.48
CA GLU A 152 -2.86 -9.33 7.56
C GLU A 152 -2.23 -10.59 8.20
N PRO A 153 -1.11 -10.50 8.94
CA PRO A 153 -0.48 -11.66 9.57
C PRO A 153 -1.37 -12.29 10.63
N PHE A 154 -2.03 -11.47 11.46
CA PHE A 154 -2.97 -11.96 12.45
C PHE A 154 -4.18 -12.65 11.80
N LYS A 155 -4.67 -12.15 10.66
CA LYS A 155 -5.71 -12.83 9.87
C LYS A 155 -5.25 -14.18 9.36
N VAL A 156 -4.05 -14.29 8.78
CA VAL A 156 -3.49 -15.57 8.30
C VAL A 156 -3.37 -16.59 9.43
N PHE A 157 -2.97 -16.13 10.62
CA PHE A 157 -2.87 -16.99 11.80
C PHE A 157 -4.25 -17.51 12.23
N THR A 158 -5.27 -16.64 12.28
CA THR A 158 -6.59 -16.94 12.85
C THR A 158 -7.64 -17.46 11.88
N HIS A 159 -7.46 -17.27 10.57
CA HIS A 159 -8.43 -17.66 9.53
C HIS A 159 -7.86 -18.74 8.60
N THR A 160 -8.69 -19.23 7.68
CA THR A 160 -8.24 -20.10 6.60
C THR A 160 -7.49 -19.31 5.53
N LEU A 161 -6.60 -19.97 4.79
CA LEU A 161 -5.87 -19.36 3.68
C LEU A 161 -6.85 -18.91 2.58
N ALA A 162 -7.92 -19.66 2.33
CA ALA A 162 -8.97 -19.27 1.39
C ALA A 162 -9.63 -17.92 1.77
N SER A 163 -10.05 -17.78 3.03
CA SER A 163 -10.68 -16.55 3.53
C SER A 163 -9.71 -15.36 3.52
N TYR A 164 -8.43 -15.59 3.84
CA TYR A 164 -7.41 -14.56 3.70
C TYR A 164 -7.28 -14.07 2.25
N TYR A 165 -7.19 -14.99 1.28
CA TYR A 165 -7.10 -14.63 -0.15
C TYR A 165 -8.33 -13.87 -0.65
N GLU A 166 -9.54 -14.24 -0.21
CA GLU A 166 -10.75 -13.46 -0.49
C GLU A 166 -10.62 -12.02 0.03
N SER A 167 -10.17 -11.85 1.28
CA SER A 167 -9.95 -10.53 1.86
C SER A 167 -8.89 -9.72 1.10
N ARG A 168 -7.83 -10.39 0.60
CA ARG A 168 -6.79 -9.77 -0.23
C ARG A 168 -7.38 -9.20 -1.52
N TYR A 169 -8.30 -9.90 -2.19
CA TYR A 169 -8.89 -9.39 -3.43
C TYR A 169 -9.76 -8.15 -3.20
N VAL A 170 -10.51 -8.12 -2.10
CA VAL A 170 -11.25 -6.92 -1.67
C VAL A 170 -10.30 -5.74 -1.44
N LYS A 171 -9.13 -5.98 -0.83
CA LYS A 171 -8.15 -4.92 -0.60
C LYS A 171 -7.50 -4.42 -1.87
N ILE A 172 -7.24 -5.31 -2.83
CA ILE A 172 -6.73 -4.92 -4.15
C ILE A 172 -7.80 -4.09 -4.91
N SER A 173 -9.08 -4.49 -4.91
CA SER A 173 -10.15 -3.69 -5.58
C SER A 173 -10.26 -2.30 -4.97
N GLN A 174 -10.27 -2.20 -3.64
CA GLN A 174 -10.29 -0.91 -2.92
C GLN A 174 -9.08 -0.04 -3.27
N THR A 175 -7.88 -0.63 -3.38
CA THR A 175 -6.67 0.09 -3.76
C THR A 175 -6.72 0.57 -5.21
N MET A 176 -7.18 -0.26 -6.14
CA MET A 176 -7.37 0.13 -7.54
C MET A 176 -8.38 1.27 -7.68
N GLN A 177 -9.48 1.23 -6.92
CA GLN A 177 -10.46 2.32 -6.87
C GLN A 177 -9.84 3.62 -6.36
N ALA A 178 -9.05 3.56 -5.29
CA ALA A 178 -8.37 4.74 -4.74
C ALA A 178 -7.34 5.33 -5.74
N ILE A 179 -6.61 4.47 -6.46
CA ILE A 179 -5.72 4.88 -7.56
C ILE A 179 -6.51 5.59 -8.67
N ASP A 180 -7.61 4.99 -9.13
CA ASP A 180 -8.42 5.57 -10.21
C ASP A 180 -9.04 6.91 -9.80
N SER A 181 -9.63 7.00 -8.61
CA SER A 181 -10.24 8.25 -8.13
C SER A 181 -9.21 9.36 -7.94
N THR A 182 -8.01 9.02 -7.45
CA THR A 182 -6.90 9.97 -7.31
C THR A 182 -6.42 10.44 -8.68
N THR A 183 -6.28 9.51 -9.64
CA THR A 183 -5.88 9.80 -11.01
C THR A 183 -6.86 10.74 -11.69
N ASP A 184 -8.16 10.49 -11.59
CA ASP A 184 -9.17 11.36 -12.19
C ASP A 184 -9.18 12.74 -11.55
N ARG A 185 -9.00 12.85 -10.23
CA ARG A 185 -8.85 14.14 -9.56
C ARG A 185 -7.62 14.91 -10.04
N MET A 186 -6.47 14.24 -10.20
CA MET A 186 -5.24 14.85 -10.75
C MET A 186 -5.46 15.35 -12.17
N VAL A 187 -5.98 14.51 -13.06
CA VAL A 187 -6.23 14.88 -14.46
C VAL A 187 -7.19 16.07 -14.55
N ASN A 188 -8.24 16.10 -13.73
CA ASN A 188 -9.20 17.19 -13.74
C ASN A 188 -8.62 18.55 -13.31
N SER A 189 -7.63 18.57 -12.42
CA SER A 189 -6.86 19.78 -12.09
C SER A 189 -5.97 20.20 -13.26
N PHE A 190 -5.04 19.33 -13.65
CA PHE A 190 -3.92 19.75 -14.49
C PHE A 190 -4.30 19.94 -15.97
N LYS A 191 -5.33 19.25 -16.47
CA LYS A 191 -5.80 19.43 -17.85
C LYS A 191 -6.33 20.84 -18.13
N ARG A 192 -6.68 21.60 -17.08
CA ARG A 192 -7.19 22.97 -17.20
C ARG A 192 -6.07 24.00 -17.33
N VAL A 193 -4.81 23.60 -17.22
CA VAL A 193 -3.66 24.50 -17.24
C VAL A 193 -2.85 24.19 -18.49
N SER A 194 -2.81 25.12 -19.45
CA SER A 194 -2.16 24.90 -20.75
C SER A 194 -0.67 24.55 -20.63
N ALA A 195 0.03 25.10 -19.64
CA ALA A 195 1.44 24.78 -19.37
C ALA A 195 1.67 23.29 -19.03
N PHE A 196 0.61 22.55 -18.67
CA PHE A 196 0.67 21.12 -18.34
C PHE A 196 0.10 20.22 -19.45
N GLU A 197 0.04 20.70 -20.69
CA GLU A 197 -0.40 19.89 -21.82
C GLU A 197 0.31 18.53 -21.88
N GLY A 198 -0.46 17.45 -22.06
CA GLY A 198 0.03 16.09 -22.17
C GLY A 198 0.29 15.36 -20.84
N ILE A 199 0.27 16.03 -19.69
CA ILE A 199 0.49 15.38 -18.40
C ILE A 199 -0.63 14.37 -18.07
N ASP A 200 -1.85 14.62 -18.52
CA ASP A 200 -3.02 13.78 -18.29
C ASP A 200 -2.81 12.37 -18.85
N THR A 201 -2.22 12.26 -20.05
CA THR A 201 -1.88 10.99 -20.67
C THR A 201 -0.82 10.25 -19.84
N MET A 202 0.20 10.96 -19.35
CA MET A 202 1.28 10.37 -18.54
C MET A 202 0.74 9.85 -17.21
N ILE A 203 -0.12 10.62 -16.53
CA ILE A 203 -0.75 10.22 -15.26
C ILE A 203 -1.63 8.98 -15.49
N ARG A 204 -2.45 8.95 -16.54
CA ARG A 204 -3.30 7.78 -16.85
C ARG A 204 -2.49 6.52 -17.16
N GLN A 205 -1.38 6.65 -17.90
CA GLN A 205 -0.47 5.54 -18.16
C GLN A 205 0.16 5.01 -16.86
N TYR A 206 0.66 5.91 -16.02
CA TYR A 206 1.25 5.54 -14.74
C TYR A 206 0.24 4.88 -13.79
N ALA A 207 -0.99 5.40 -13.72
CA ALA A 207 -2.06 4.80 -12.94
C ALA A 207 -2.44 3.40 -13.42
N ALA A 208 -2.48 3.17 -14.73
CA ALA A 208 -2.71 1.84 -15.28
C ALA A 208 -1.63 0.84 -14.86
N ALA A 209 -0.35 1.24 -14.92
CA ALA A 209 0.77 0.43 -14.42
C ALA A 209 0.67 0.22 -12.90
N ALA A 210 0.31 1.25 -12.13
CA ALA A 210 0.12 1.17 -10.68
C ALA A 210 -0.95 0.14 -10.28
N ARG A 211 -2.06 0.05 -11.04
CA ARG A 211 -3.07 -1.00 -10.84
C ARG A 211 -2.52 -2.40 -11.08
N GLU A 212 -1.71 -2.58 -12.13
CA GLU A 212 -1.09 -3.87 -12.42
C GLU A 212 -0.12 -4.29 -11.30
N GLU A 213 0.66 -3.35 -10.75
CA GLU A 213 1.54 -3.59 -9.61
C GLU A 213 0.81 -4.01 -8.32
N CYS A 214 -0.44 -3.56 -8.13
CA CYS A 214 -1.25 -3.94 -6.97
C CYS A 214 -1.56 -5.44 -6.92
N GLU A 215 -1.70 -6.08 -8.09
CA GLU A 215 -2.13 -7.47 -8.17
C GLU A 215 -0.98 -8.46 -8.34
N LEU A 216 0.13 -8.06 -8.99
CA LEU A 216 1.22 -8.96 -9.37
C LEU A 216 1.98 -9.56 -8.19
N MET A 217 2.46 -10.80 -8.35
CA MET A 217 3.45 -11.40 -7.44
C MET A 217 4.85 -11.29 -8.05
N LYS A 218 5.90 -11.14 -7.24
CA LYS A 218 7.29 -11.08 -7.73
C LYS A 218 7.76 -12.37 -8.42
N SER A 219 7.08 -13.49 -8.17
CA SER A 219 7.30 -14.77 -8.84
C SER A 219 6.65 -14.86 -10.22
N ASP A 220 5.80 -13.89 -10.58
CA ASP A 220 5.11 -13.84 -11.86
C ASP A 220 6.09 -13.45 -12.97
N PRO A 221 6.20 -14.19 -14.10
CA PRO A 221 7.08 -13.81 -15.20
C PRO A 221 6.77 -12.42 -15.76
N ASP A 222 5.51 -11.97 -15.72
CA ASP A 222 5.13 -10.63 -16.18
C ASP A 222 5.77 -9.52 -15.35
N PHE A 223 6.19 -9.80 -14.11
CA PHE A 223 6.86 -8.84 -13.24
C PHE A 223 8.08 -8.20 -13.93
N PHE A 224 8.84 -8.96 -14.73
CA PHE A 224 10.01 -8.46 -15.44
C PHE A 224 9.68 -7.49 -16.59
N ARG A 225 8.40 -7.35 -16.93
CA ARG A 225 7.90 -6.34 -17.88
C ARG A 225 7.16 -5.22 -17.15
N SER A 226 6.23 -5.57 -16.26
CA SER A 226 5.34 -4.61 -15.61
C SER A 226 6.08 -3.71 -14.61
N TRP A 227 7.03 -4.25 -13.83
CA TRP A 227 7.78 -3.44 -12.87
C TRP A 227 8.68 -2.39 -13.54
N PRO A 228 9.49 -2.72 -14.56
CA PRO A 228 10.23 -1.70 -15.32
C PRO A 228 9.34 -0.64 -15.96
N GLU A 229 8.18 -1.04 -16.50
CA GLU A 229 7.22 -0.11 -17.09
C GLU A 229 6.66 0.86 -16.03
N PHE A 230 6.25 0.35 -14.87
CA PHE A 230 5.79 1.16 -13.74
C PHE A 230 6.86 2.17 -13.30
N VAL A 231 8.11 1.74 -13.12
CA VAL A 231 9.22 2.62 -12.72
C VAL A 231 9.48 3.69 -13.78
N ALA A 232 9.63 3.29 -15.05
CA ALA A 232 9.95 4.20 -16.15
C ALA A 232 8.85 5.24 -16.39
N LEU A 233 7.57 4.87 -16.29
CA LEU A 233 6.45 5.81 -16.38
C LEU A 233 6.46 6.82 -15.23
N GLY A 234 6.80 6.36 -14.02
CA GLY A 234 6.96 7.24 -12.86
C GLY A 234 8.12 8.24 -13.03
N GLU A 235 9.26 7.81 -13.55
CA GLU A 235 10.40 8.68 -13.88
C GLU A 235 10.04 9.69 -14.98
N ARG A 236 9.28 9.26 -15.97
CA ARG A 236 8.81 10.13 -17.05
C ARG A 236 7.96 11.28 -16.51
N ILE A 237 7.08 11.03 -15.53
CA ILE A 237 6.34 12.08 -14.83
C ILE A 237 7.31 13.00 -14.07
N SER A 238 8.30 12.44 -13.35
CA SER A 238 9.30 13.23 -12.63
C SER A 238 10.16 14.13 -13.52
N GLN A 239 10.31 13.78 -14.80
CA GLN A 239 11.07 14.53 -15.80
C GLN A 239 10.21 15.49 -16.61
N PHE A 240 8.89 15.53 -16.37
CA PHE A 240 7.99 16.42 -17.06
C PHE A 240 8.44 17.88 -16.87
N THR A 241 8.72 18.55 -17.99
CA THR A 241 9.14 19.95 -18.02
C THR A 241 8.06 20.74 -18.75
N PRO A 242 7.28 21.55 -18.04
CA PRO A 242 6.26 22.39 -18.67
C PRO A 242 6.93 23.52 -19.47
N ASP A 243 6.28 23.92 -20.55
CA ASP A 243 6.65 25.16 -21.24
C ASP A 243 6.01 26.32 -20.48
N PHE A 244 6.85 27.21 -19.93
CA PHE A 244 6.40 28.41 -19.23
C PHE A 244 6.56 29.60 -20.16
N PRO A 245 5.46 30.14 -20.72
CA PRO A 245 5.49 31.43 -21.40
C PRO A 245 6.24 32.49 -20.59
N GLY A 246 7.19 33.16 -21.24
CA GLY A 246 8.07 34.15 -20.58
C GLY A 246 7.36 35.43 -20.12
N ASP A 247 6.09 35.60 -20.49
CA ASP A 247 5.23 36.73 -20.14
C ASP A 247 4.37 36.49 -18.89
N HIS A 248 4.45 35.30 -18.27
CA HIS A 248 3.73 35.02 -17.02
C HIS A 248 4.16 35.93 -15.87
N SER A 249 3.17 36.38 -15.08
CA SER A 249 3.42 37.13 -13.85
C SER A 249 4.22 36.28 -12.84
N PRO A 250 4.96 36.91 -11.89
CA PRO A 250 5.66 36.17 -10.85
C PRO A 250 4.75 35.23 -10.03
N LEU A 251 3.51 35.66 -9.78
CA LEU A 251 2.50 34.85 -9.09
C LEU A 251 2.09 33.63 -9.94
N ALA A 252 1.88 33.83 -11.23
CA ALA A 252 1.56 32.75 -12.15
C ALA A 252 2.67 31.69 -12.22
N ARG A 253 3.92 32.14 -12.29
CA ARG A 253 5.08 31.25 -12.25
C ARG A 253 5.18 30.46 -10.95
N SER A 254 4.91 31.11 -9.81
CA SER A 254 4.91 30.45 -8.50
C SER A 254 3.87 29.32 -8.44
N GLU A 255 2.64 29.57 -8.90
CA GLU A 255 1.61 28.54 -8.91
C GLU A 255 1.91 27.40 -9.89
N LEU A 256 2.51 27.69 -11.04
CA LEU A 256 2.95 26.64 -11.96
C LEU A 256 4.03 25.74 -11.34
N LEU A 257 4.98 26.30 -10.59
CA LEU A 257 5.97 25.51 -9.83
C LEU A 257 5.30 24.66 -8.73
N ARG A 258 4.28 25.21 -8.06
CA ARG A 258 3.47 24.46 -7.09
C ARG A 258 2.70 23.32 -7.76
N GLY A 259 2.16 23.53 -8.96
CA GLY A 259 1.52 22.50 -9.76
C GLY A 259 2.47 21.34 -10.08
N LEU A 260 3.72 21.63 -10.43
CA LEU A 260 4.74 20.59 -10.61
C LEU A 260 4.98 19.79 -9.32
N ALA A 261 5.11 20.46 -8.17
CA ALA A 261 5.24 19.76 -6.90
C ALA A 261 4.04 18.83 -6.63
N LEU A 262 2.82 19.30 -6.90
CA LEU A 262 1.60 18.51 -6.73
C LEU A 262 1.52 17.33 -7.71
N ILE A 263 2.04 17.44 -8.93
CA ILE A 263 2.17 16.31 -9.86
C ILE A 263 3.07 15.22 -9.27
N ILE A 264 4.21 15.62 -8.70
CA ILE A 264 5.14 14.69 -8.03
C ILE A 264 4.51 14.05 -6.79
N ASP A 265 3.81 14.83 -5.97
CA ASP A 265 3.12 14.33 -4.78
C ASP A 265 2.05 13.30 -5.15
N GLY A 266 1.25 13.57 -6.19
CA GLY A 266 0.25 12.64 -6.69
C GLY A 266 0.88 11.36 -7.24
N LYS A 267 1.95 11.47 -8.04
CA LYS A 267 2.73 10.33 -8.53
C LYS A 267 3.25 9.47 -7.36
N ASN A 268 3.78 10.10 -6.32
CA ASN A 268 4.27 9.39 -5.14
C ASN A 268 3.12 8.71 -4.38
N LEU A 269 1.99 9.38 -4.22
CA LEU A 269 0.81 8.80 -3.57
C LEU A 269 0.27 7.56 -4.30
N LEU A 270 0.16 7.62 -5.64
CA LEU A 270 -0.19 6.45 -6.45
C LEU A 270 0.81 5.30 -6.24
N SER A 271 2.12 5.62 -6.20
CA SER A 271 3.16 4.63 -5.94
C SER A 271 3.08 4.01 -4.56
N TYR A 272 2.75 4.79 -3.53
CA TYR A 272 2.64 4.31 -2.17
C TYR A 272 1.46 3.34 -2.03
N MET A 273 0.29 3.71 -2.56
CA MET A 273 -0.87 2.81 -2.59
C MET A 273 -0.58 1.53 -3.36
N ALA A 274 0.08 1.60 -4.52
CA ALA A 274 0.41 0.43 -5.31
C ALA A 274 1.40 -0.51 -4.63
N GLY A 275 2.45 0.04 -4.02
CA GLY A 275 3.46 -0.74 -3.31
C GLY A 275 2.89 -1.40 -2.06
N VAL A 276 2.20 -0.62 -1.23
CA VAL A 276 1.59 -1.10 0.02
C VAL A 276 0.39 -2.01 -0.25
N ARG A 277 -0.33 -1.80 -1.36
CA ARG A 277 -1.59 -2.47 -1.76
C ARG A 277 -2.74 -2.25 -0.78
N VAL A 278 -2.78 -1.03 -0.24
CA VAL A 278 -3.80 -0.57 0.69
C VAL A 278 -4.15 0.88 0.31
N PRO A 279 -5.43 1.29 0.35
CA PRO A 279 -5.79 2.68 0.21
C PRO A 279 -5.14 3.56 1.29
N MET A 280 -4.82 4.80 0.93
CA MET A 280 -4.21 5.78 1.85
C MET A 280 -5.16 6.96 2.05
N PRO A 281 -6.33 6.76 2.71
CA PRO A 281 -7.43 7.72 2.73
C PRO A 281 -7.04 9.08 3.28
N LYS A 282 -6.19 9.14 4.32
CA LYS A 282 -5.76 10.42 4.88
C LYS A 282 -4.87 11.17 3.89
N SER A 283 -3.92 10.47 3.28
CA SER A 283 -3.02 11.06 2.28
C SER A 283 -3.79 11.53 1.04
N ILE A 284 -4.80 10.77 0.61
CA ILE A 284 -5.71 11.16 -0.48
C ILE A 284 -6.46 12.45 -0.13
N GLU A 285 -7.04 12.53 1.07
CA GLU A 285 -7.78 13.72 1.50
C GLU A 285 -6.89 14.95 1.60
N ASP A 286 -5.70 14.81 2.18
CA ASP A 286 -4.69 15.89 2.26
C ASP A 286 -4.28 16.36 0.86
N TYR A 287 -4.05 15.43 -0.05
CA TYR A 287 -3.68 15.73 -1.44
C TYR A 287 -4.82 16.42 -2.20
N PHE A 288 -6.07 15.97 -2.03
CA PHE A 288 -7.23 16.57 -2.68
C PHE A 288 -7.43 18.01 -2.21
N ARG A 289 -7.29 18.28 -0.90
CA ARG A 289 -7.32 19.64 -0.36
C ARG A 289 -6.20 20.52 -0.94
N ALA A 290 -5.04 19.96 -1.24
CA ALA A 290 -3.96 20.69 -1.87
C ALA A 290 -4.26 21.04 -3.33
N LEU A 291 -4.88 20.10 -4.08
CA LEU A 291 -5.38 20.33 -5.44
C LEU A 291 -6.52 21.34 -5.49
N ASP A 292 -7.46 21.30 -4.54
CA ASP A 292 -8.57 22.26 -4.49
C ASP A 292 -8.05 23.70 -4.34
N LYS A 293 -7.08 23.90 -3.45
CA LYS A 293 -6.41 25.20 -3.30
C LYS A 293 -5.67 25.62 -4.56
N PHE A 294 -5.05 24.68 -5.25
CA PHE A 294 -4.35 24.97 -6.52
C PHE A 294 -5.33 25.40 -7.60
N ASP A 295 -6.43 24.66 -7.78
CA ASP A 295 -7.47 24.96 -8.77
C ASP A 295 -8.07 26.35 -8.54
N MET A 296 -8.43 26.67 -7.30
CA MET A 296 -8.94 28.00 -6.93
C MET A 296 -7.96 29.12 -7.30
N THR A 297 -6.68 28.96 -6.94
CA THR A 297 -5.68 30.01 -7.23
C THR A 297 -5.47 30.16 -8.74
N CYS A 298 -5.44 29.06 -9.51
CA CYS A 298 -5.33 29.11 -10.97
C CYS A 298 -6.52 29.82 -11.64
N GLU A 299 -7.73 29.66 -11.12
CA GLU A 299 -8.93 30.39 -11.56
C GLU A 299 -8.81 31.89 -11.27
N GLU A 300 -8.41 32.26 -10.05
CA GLU A 300 -8.28 33.66 -9.60
C GLU A 300 -7.24 34.44 -10.42
N ILE A 301 -6.15 33.81 -10.80
CA ILE A 301 -5.04 34.44 -11.55
C ILE A 301 -5.15 34.27 -13.06
N GLY A 302 -6.19 33.57 -13.55
CA GLY A 302 -6.49 33.44 -14.98
C GLY A 302 -5.52 32.58 -15.79
N ILE A 303 -4.88 31.58 -15.18
CA ILE A 303 -3.99 30.64 -15.90
C ILE A 303 -4.75 29.46 -16.49
N ASN A 304 -5.97 29.21 -16.01
CA ASN A 304 -6.80 28.16 -16.61
C ASN A 304 -7.07 28.49 -18.07
N SER A 305 -6.95 27.49 -18.95
CA SER A 305 -7.43 27.59 -20.31
C SER A 305 -8.92 27.90 -20.24
N ALA A 306 -9.30 29.12 -20.67
CA ALA A 306 -10.69 29.45 -20.92
C ALA A 306 -11.24 28.37 -21.86
N HIS A 307 -12.34 27.72 -21.44
CA HIS A 307 -12.96 26.58 -22.12
C HIS A 307 -12.72 26.57 -23.64
N ALA A 308 -11.87 25.64 -24.09
CA ALA A 308 -11.85 25.16 -25.46
C ALA A 308 -12.65 23.86 -25.54
#